data_AF-A0A402BBN4-F1
#
_entry.id   AF-A0A402BBN4-F1
#
_cell.length_a   1.000
_cell.length_b   1.000
_cell.length_c   1.000
_cell.angle_alpha   90.00
_cell.angle_beta   90.00
_cell.angle_gamma   90.00
#
_symmetry.space_group_name_H-M   'P 1'
#
loop_
_entity.id
_entity.type
_entity.pdbx_description
1 polymer ?
#
loop_
_entity_poly.entity_id
_entity_poly.type
_entity_poly.pdbx_seq_one_letter_code
_entity_poly.pdbx_strand_id
1 'polypeptide(L)'
;MTNFVNADGSGLIGGLDPQGLGAALRVDAAGSLRVAPAGGVGLDGGAGQAMMPGVPYLFNNGAPGANSFDRKRELQGKGIVFNNISAGAGVGSTSLTLTSVTGLIAGAPILLVGGGYTEVIYVAAGYTPGNNPVPLQSGIVYANHTGAFWDGYAPQGPLLNGLLATGIDPVANVIIDPNAGNYYLVRAASQDNCQGSNIPLGSLALFNGTSLDRAVGVNGVPSVQNWVRQLALQGRAYCVHGGLQSSAAGTNNYPLSLFNPAASGKNILIYSLRLVASTASASSITARLKMTTSDPVYSSSATVSNQKAGGAASAIATNCTYTSSSTTPTAPYVLLDIANGPIELLQNEQIIYLPAGSANGITLFLETYAAGSYAISIKYAEF
;
A
#
# COMPACT_ATOMS: atom_id res chain seq x y z
N MET A 1 7.75 -57.17 10.20
CA MET A 1 6.85 -56.06 9.79
C MET A 1 5.85 -56.62 8.81
N THR A 2 4.60 -56.80 9.24
CA THR A 2 3.49 -57.21 8.37
C THR A 2 3.07 -55.99 7.54
N ASN A 3 3.42 -55.98 6.26
CA ASN A 3 3.01 -54.91 5.35
C ASN A 3 1.51 -55.04 5.08
N PHE A 4 0.74 -53.99 5.39
CA PHE A 4 -0.63 -53.86 4.93
C PHE A 4 -0.60 -53.27 3.53
N VAL A 5 -0.96 -54.09 2.54
CA VAL A 5 -0.97 -53.72 1.12
C VAL A 5 -2.43 -53.57 0.69
N ASN A 6 -2.75 -52.51 -0.04
CA ASN A 6 -4.07 -52.39 -0.67
C ASN A 6 -4.24 -53.46 -1.77
N ALA A 7 -5.49 -53.69 -2.18
CA ALA A 7 -5.81 -54.65 -3.26
C ALA A 7 -5.16 -54.31 -4.62
N ASP A 8 -4.65 -53.08 -4.78
CA ASP A 8 -3.95 -52.60 -5.97
C ASP A 8 -2.40 -52.70 -5.86
N GLY A 9 -1.86 -53.22 -4.75
CA GLY A 9 -0.43 -53.38 -4.54
C GLY A 9 0.30 -52.15 -3.98
N SER A 10 -0.41 -51.04 -3.70
CA SER A 10 0.18 -49.88 -3.03
C SER A 10 0.42 -50.14 -1.54
N GLY A 11 1.59 -49.77 -1.03
CA GLY A 11 1.94 -49.90 0.39
C GLY A 11 1.26 -48.83 1.24
N LEU A 12 0.53 -49.23 2.30
CA LEU A 12 0.05 -48.26 3.29
C LEU A 12 1.22 -47.68 4.08
N ILE A 13 1.47 -46.38 3.94
CA ILE A 13 2.29 -45.62 4.89
C ILE A 13 1.34 -45.13 5.99
N GLY A 14 1.21 -45.92 7.06
CA GLY A 14 0.41 -45.59 8.24
C GLY A 14 1.27 -45.09 9.40
N GLY A 15 0.80 -44.10 10.14
CA GLY A 15 1.35 -43.67 11.43
C GLY A 15 0.33 -43.85 12.55
N LEU A 16 0.79 -43.87 13.80
CA LEU A 16 -0.11 -43.83 14.96
C LEU A 16 -0.49 -42.37 15.24
N ASP A 17 -1.77 -42.11 15.52
CA ASP A 17 -2.18 -40.82 16.08
C ASP A 17 -1.74 -40.71 17.56
N PRO A 18 -1.86 -39.54 18.22
CA PRO A 18 -1.50 -39.38 19.62
C PRO A 18 -2.28 -40.26 20.61
N GLN A 19 -3.34 -40.94 20.16
CA GLN A 19 -4.14 -41.89 20.95
C GLN A 19 -3.72 -43.35 20.70
N GLY A 20 -2.71 -43.58 19.85
CA GLY A 20 -2.19 -44.91 19.52
C GLY A 20 -3.06 -45.67 18.51
N LEU A 21 -3.96 -44.97 17.79
CA LEU A 21 -4.76 -45.58 16.73
C LEU A 21 -4.05 -45.46 15.38
N GLY A 22 -4.07 -46.53 14.59
CA GLY A 22 -3.48 -46.53 13.25
C GLY A 22 -4.27 -45.66 12.28
N ALA A 23 -3.67 -44.55 11.83
CA ALA A 23 -4.23 -43.67 10.81
C ALA A 23 -3.53 -43.91 9.47
N ALA A 24 -4.30 -44.30 8.45
CA ALA A 24 -3.80 -44.45 7.09
C ALA A 24 -3.80 -43.10 6.37
N LEU A 25 -2.62 -42.61 5.96
CA LEU A 25 -2.50 -41.45 5.09
C LEU A 25 -2.97 -41.86 3.69
N ARG A 26 -4.12 -41.34 3.25
CA ARG A 26 -4.59 -41.56 1.88
C ARG A 26 -3.77 -40.68 0.96
N VAL A 27 -3.20 -41.25 -0.09
CA VAL A 27 -2.61 -40.50 -1.21
C VAL A 27 -3.52 -40.62 -2.44
N ASP A 28 -3.52 -39.62 -3.31
CA ASP A 28 -4.24 -39.70 -4.59
C ASP A 28 -3.45 -40.50 -5.64
N ALA A 29 -4.03 -40.67 -6.84
CA ALA A 29 -3.43 -41.43 -7.93
C ALA A 29 -2.10 -40.83 -8.46
N ALA A 30 -1.77 -39.59 -8.08
CA ALA A 30 -0.50 -38.94 -8.38
C ALA A 30 0.51 -39.03 -7.22
N GLY A 31 0.17 -39.70 -6.12
CA GLY A 31 1.02 -39.84 -4.94
C GLY A 31 0.97 -38.65 -3.97
N SER A 32 0.02 -37.72 -4.14
CA SER A 32 -0.10 -36.55 -3.25
C SER A 32 -0.98 -36.87 -2.04
N LEU A 33 -0.63 -36.32 -0.88
CA LEU A 33 -1.38 -36.53 0.36
C LEU A 33 -2.81 -35.99 0.25
N ARG A 34 -3.79 -36.88 0.35
CA ARG A 34 -5.21 -36.56 0.31
C ARG A 34 -5.66 -36.14 1.70
N VAL A 35 -5.46 -34.87 2.02
CA VAL A 35 -6.02 -34.25 3.23
C VAL A 35 -7.52 -34.07 3.00
N ALA A 36 -8.33 -35.08 3.38
CA ALA A 36 -9.76 -34.86 3.48
C ALA A 36 -9.98 -33.90 4.66
N PRO A 37 -10.44 -32.65 4.45
CA PRO A 37 -10.81 -31.81 5.57
C PRO A 37 -11.86 -32.59 6.37
N ALA A 38 -11.64 -32.74 7.67
CA ALA A 38 -12.55 -33.49 8.53
C ALA A 38 -13.96 -32.94 8.31
N GLY A 39 -14.79 -33.73 7.62
CA GLY A 39 -16.18 -33.43 7.33
C GLY A 39 -17.00 -33.61 8.60
N GLY A 40 -16.68 -32.86 9.65
CA GLY A 40 -17.66 -32.53 10.64
C GLY A 40 -18.67 -31.65 9.93
N VAL A 41 -19.88 -32.18 9.72
CA VAL A 41 -21.06 -31.34 9.56
C VAL A 41 -21.09 -30.46 10.81
N GLY A 42 -20.52 -29.26 10.71
CA GLY A 42 -20.86 -28.20 11.65
C GLY A 42 -22.37 -28.14 11.65
N LEU A 43 -22.97 -27.98 12.83
CA LEU A 43 -24.42 -27.88 13.06
C LEU A 43 -25.12 -26.80 12.20
N ASP A 44 -24.38 -26.09 11.36
CA ASP A 44 -24.76 -24.92 10.59
C ASP A 44 -24.79 -25.13 9.06
N GLY A 45 -24.78 -26.39 8.57
CA GLY A 45 -25.11 -26.72 7.18
C GLY A 45 -24.16 -26.20 6.09
N GLY A 46 -22.99 -25.67 6.46
CA GLY A 46 -21.96 -25.21 5.53
C GLY A 46 -21.08 -26.35 5.01
N ALA A 47 -21.44 -26.93 3.87
CA ALA A 47 -20.51 -27.78 3.12
C ALA A 47 -19.54 -26.88 2.32
N GLY A 48 -18.40 -26.50 2.91
CA GLY A 48 -17.39 -25.72 2.19
C GLY A 48 -16.15 -25.33 3.01
N GLN A 49 -15.03 -26.01 2.70
CA GLN A 49 -13.61 -25.61 2.84
C GLN A 49 -13.16 -24.92 4.15
N ALA A 50 -12.29 -25.63 4.87
CA ALA A 50 -11.81 -25.40 6.23
C ALA A 50 -10.89 -24.17 6.46
N MET A 51 -11.25 -22.98 5.97
CA MET A 51 -10.54 -21.72 6.29
C MET A 51 -11.49 -20.52 6.49
N MET A 52 -12.64 -20.69 7.17
CA MET A 52 -13.37 -19.52 7.63
C MET A 52 -12.66 -18.92 8.86
N PRO A 53 -12.25 -17.64 8.83
CA PRO A 53 -11.72 -16.95 10.00
C PRO A 53 -12.71 -17.04 11.14
N GLY A 54 -12.23 -17.38 12.35
CA GLY A 54 -13.08 -17.46 13.54
C GLY A 54 -13.88 -16.18 13.72
N VAL A 55 -15.20 -16.28 13.56
CA VAL A 55 -16.12 -15.18 13.81
C VAL A 55 -16.45 -15.22 15.30
N PRO A 56 -16.07 -14.22 16.10
CA PRO A 56 -16.47 -14.16 17.50
C PRO A 56 -18.00 -13.99 17.59
N TYR A 57 -18.64 -14.84 18.39
CA TYR A 57 -20.06 -14.75 18.71
C TYR A 57 -20.26 -13.86 19.95
N LEU A 58 -21.26 -12.98 19.94
CA LEU A 58 -21.79 -12.35 21.15
C LEU A 58 -23.19 -12.90 21.44
N PHE A 59 -23.46 -13.12 22.73
CA PHE A 59 -24.77 -13.53 23.23
C PHE A 59 -25.76 -12.37 23.07
N ASN A 60 -26.82 -12.57 22.27
CA ASN A 60 -27.90 -11.61 22.08
C ASN A 60 -29.17 -12.15 22.72
N ASN A 61 -29.64 -11.51 23.80
CA ASN A 61 -30.94 -11.79 24.39
C ASN A 61 -31.90 -10.67 23.96
N GLY A 62 -32.75 -10.93 22.96
CA GLY A 62 -33.74 -9.93 22.51
C GLY A 62 -34.32 -10.06 21.10
N ALA A 63 -33.87 -11.00 20.26
CA ALA A 63 -34.47 -11.17 18.92
C ALA A 63 -35.86 -11.84 18.99
N PRO A 64 -36.84 -11.45 18.15
CA PRO A 64 -38.11 -12.17 18.03
C PRO A 64 -37.87 -13.53 17.37
N GLY A 65 -38.02 -14.61 18.14
CA GLY A 65 -37.78 -15.98 17.70
C GLY A 65 -36.54 -16.59 18.36
N ALA A 66 -36.69 -17.81 18.88
CA ALA A 66 -35.71 -18.51 19.71
C ALA A 66 -34.45 -18.95 18.93
N ASN A 67 -33.61 -18.00 18.49
CA ASN A 67 -32.34 -18.30 17.84
C ASN A 67 -31.17 -17.79 18.69
N SER A 68 -30.53 -18.74 19.37
CA SER A 68 -29.26 -18.56 20.05
C SER A 68 -28.13 -18.34 19.03
N PHE A 69 -27.38 -17.25 19.20
CA PHE A 69 -26.19 -16.84 18.45
C PHE A 69 -26.39 -16.56 16.95
N ASP A 70 -26.54 -15.28 16.57
CA ASP A 70 -26.59 -14.88 15.16
C ASP A 70 -25.19 -14.56 14.60
N ARG A 71 -24.93 -15.05 13.38
CA ARG A 71 -23.70 -14.81 12.62
C ARG A 71 -23.74 -13.38 12.08
N LYS A 72 -23.00 -12.43 12.67
CA LYS A 72 -22.58 -11.16 12.03
C LYS A 72 -23.70 -10.38 11.27
N ARG A 73 -24.96 -10.65 11.60
CA ARG A 73 -26.16 -10.12 10.94
C ARG A 73 -26.64 -8.83 11.60
N GLU A 74 -25.97 -8.40 12.67
CA GLU A 74 -26.15 -7.06 13.23
C GLU A 74 -25.75 -5.92 12.27
N LEU A 75 -25.06 -6.21 11.16
CA LEU A 75 -24.91 -5.21 10.09
C LEU A 75 -26.18 -5.10 9.23
N GLN A 76 -26.94 -6.18 9.07
CA GLN A 76 -28.22 -6.17 8.38
C GLN A 76 -29.32 -5.79 9.36
N GLY A 77 -29.66 -4.50 9.39
CA GLY A 77 -30.85 -4.08 10.12
C GLY A 77 -30.73 -2.82 10.94
N LYS A 78 -29.62 -2.09 10.99
CA LYS A 78 -29.57 -0.86 11.79
C LYS A 78 -29.93 0.35 10.90
N GLY A 79 -31.20 0.72 10.92
CA GLY A 79 -31.69 2.02 10.45
C GLY A 79 -31.98 2.91 11.65
N ILE A 80 -31.66 4.20 11.58
CA ILE A 80 -32.08 5.14 12.61
C ILE A 80 -33.53 5.55 12.37
N VAL A 81 -34.39 5.36 13.37
CA VAL A 81 -35.77 5.87 13.34
C VAL A 81 -35.84 7.07 14.26
N PHE A 82 -36.20 8.23 13.71
CA PHE A 82 -36.53 9.42 14.49
C PHE A 82 -38.04 9.59 14.54
N ASN A 83 -38.58 9.87 15.72
CA ASN A 83 -39.97 10.28 15.89
C ASN A 83 -40.11 11.43 16.87
N ASN A 84 -41.12 12.26 16.64
CA ASN A 84 -41.50 13.31 17.56
C ASN A 84 -42.26 12.71 18.75
N ILE A 85 -42.02 13.25 19.94
CA ILE A 85 -42.77 12.93 21.15
C ILE A 85 -43.98 13.85 21.20
N SER A 86 -45.18 13.28 21.16
CA SER A 86 -46.45 14.03 21.21
C SER A 86 -47.03 14.18 22.62
N ALA A 87 -46.63 13.30 23.56
CA ALA A 87 -46.96 13.40 24.99
C ALA A 87 -46.02 12.53 25.85
N GLY A 88 -46.02 12.74 27.17
CA GLY A 88 -45.30 11.87 28.12
C GLY A 88 -43.81 12.20 28.31
N ALA A 89 -43.31 13.33 27.82
CA ALA A 89 -41.91 13.74 27.94
C ALA A 89 -41.56 14.49 29.25
N GLY A 90 -42.38 14.38 30.28
CA GLY A 90 -42.16 15.04 31.57
C GLY A 90 -41.29 14.20 32.51
N VAL A 91 -40.59 14.85 33.43
CA VAL A 91 -39.80 14.16 34.48
C VAL A 91 -40.69 13.20 35.25
N GLY A 92 -40.22 11.98 35.46
CA GLY A 92 -40.94 10.90 36.13
C GLY A 92 -41.96 10.15 35.25
N SER A 93 -42.21 10.59 34.01
CA SER A 93 -43.11 9.88 33.10
C SER A 93 -42.56 8.49 32.79
N THR A 94 -43.40 7.47 32.92
CA THR A 94 -43.07 6.06 32.61
C THR A 94 -43.69 5.59 31.30
N SER A 95 -44.17 6.52 30.47
CA SER A 95 -44.66 6.24 29.13
C SER A 95 -44.47 7.43 28.18
N LEU A 96 -44.22 7.15 26.91
CA LEU A 96 -44.05 8.13 25.83
C LEU A 96 -45.10 7.91 24.75
N THR A 97 -45.77 8.96 24.31
CA THR A 97 -46.59 8.92 23.09
C THR A 97 -45.75 9.43 21.93
N LEU A 98 -45.55 8.60 20.91
CA LEU A 98 -44.72 8.92 19.73
C LEU A 98 -45.60 9.10 18.49
N THR A 99 -45.13 9.86 17.49
CA THR A 99 -45.84 10.00 16.20
C THR A 99 -45.92 8.69 15.41
N SER A 100 -44.95 7.80 15.60
CA SER A 100 -44.92 6.42 15.09
C SER A 100 -44.08 5.56 16.04
N VAL A 101 -44.40 4.27 16.12
CA VAL A 101 -43.68 3.27 16.95
C VAL A 101 -43.14 2.11 16.12
N THR A 102 -43.07 2.27 14.79
CA THR A 102 -42.62 1.24 13.87
C THR A 102 -41.20 0.77 14.21
N GLY A 103 -41.01 -0.54 14.29
CA GLY A 103 -39.72 -1.18 14.56
C GLY A 103 -39.30 -1.19 16.02
N LEU A 104 -40.07 -0.58 16.92
CA LEU A 104 -39.79 -0.60 18.35
C LEU A 104 -40.20 -1.94 18.98
N ILE A 105 -39.36 -2.50 19.84
CA ILE A 105 -39.58 -3.77 20.55
C ILE A 105 -39.36 -3.60 22.06
N ALA A 106 -39.86 -4.55 22.86
CA ALA A 106 -39.64 -4.55 24.30
C ALA A 106 -38.13 -4.61 24.62
N GLY A 107 -37.68 -3.82 25.59
CA GLY A 107 -36.26 -3.73 25.97
C GLY A 107 -35.39 -2.90 25.03
N ALA A 108 -35.92 -2.38 23.91
CA ALA A 108 -35.14 -1.53 23.01
C ALA A 108 -34.69 -0.24 23.73
N PRO A 109 -33.43 0.22 23.54
CA PRO A 109 -33.01 1.54 23.97
C PRO A 109 -33.62 2.62 23.08
N ILE A 110 -34.01 3.73 23.68
CA ILE A 110 -34.48 4.94 23.04
C ILE A 110 -33.61 6.10 23.53
N LEU A 111 -33.02 6.86 22.60
CA LEU A 111 -32.32 8.11 22.89
C LEU A 111 -33.30 9.27 22.78
N LEU A 112 -33.60 9.92 23.91
CA LEU A 112 -34.45 11.11 23.96
C LEU A 112 -33.63 12.37 23.73
N VAL A 113 -34.18 13.28 22.92
CA VAL A 113 -33.51 14.52 22.48
C VAL A 113 -34.45 15.72 22.53
N GLY A 114 -33.89 16.92 22.37
CA GLY A 114 -34.65 18.17 22.30
C GLY A 114 -35.06 18.78 23.65
N GLY A 115 -34.76 18.10 24.76
CA GLY A 115 -34.86 18.63 26.13
C GLY A 115 -33.56 19.30 26.59
N GLY A 116 -33.44 19.56 27.90
CA GLY A 116 -32.24 20.18 28.48
C GLY A 116 -30.96 19.33 28.36
N TYR A 117 -31.11 18.01 28.33
CA TYR A 117 -30.05 17.03 28.10
C TYR A 117 -30.56 15.88 27.23
N THR A 118 -29.65 15.12 26.63
CA THR A 118 -29.98 13.83 26.00
C THR A 118 -29.96 12.72 27.04
N GLU A 119 -30.92 11.80 27.01
CA GLU A 119 -30.93 10.63 27.88
C GLU A 119 -31.28 9.35 27.11
N VAL A 120 -30.76 8.22 27.59
CA VAL A 120 -31.10 6.89 27.08
C VAL A 120 -32.05 6.23 28.07
N ILE A 121 -33.21 5.82 27.58
CA ILE A 121 -34.23 5.08 28.32
C ILE A 121 -34.55 3.77 27.60
N TYR A 122 -35.15 2.81 28.30
CA TYR A 122 -35.49 1.51 27.73
C TYR A 122 -37.00 1.30 27.68
N VAL A 123 -37.46 0.66 26.61
CA VAL A 123 -38.86 0.22 26.47
C VAL A 123 -39.16 -0.88 27.50
N ALA A 124 -40.30 -0.78 28.18
CA ALA A 124 -40.70 -1.75 29.20
C ALA A 124 -40.75 -3.18 28.64
N ALA A 125 -40.39 -4.16 29.47
CA ALA A 125 -40.38 -5.58 29.06
C ALA A 125 -41.77 -6.11 28.64
N GLY A 126 -42.86 -5.50 29.14
CA GLY A 126 -44.24 -5.84 28.79
C GLY A 126 -44.79 -5.14 27.54
N TYR A 127 -43.97 -4.36 26.83
CA TYR A 127 -44.42 -3.66 25.63
C TYR A 127 -44.78 -4.63 24.50
N THR A 128 -45.97 -4.47 23.91
CA THR A 128 -46.36 -5.16 22.68
C THR A 128 -46.03 -4.26 21.48
N PRO A 129 -45.22 -4.72 20.50
CA PRO A 129 -44.86 -3.94 19.32
C PRO A 129 -46.10 -3.37 18.60
N GLY A 130 -46.08 -2.06 18.31
CA GLY A 130 -47.18 -1.34 17.68
C GLY A 130 -48.08 -0.56 18.64
N ASN A 131 -47.96 -0.79 19.96
CA ASN A 131 -48.74 -0.04 20.95
C ASN A 131 -48.24 1.40 21.12
N ASN A 132 -49.17 2.32 21.36
CA ASN A 132 -48.88 3.72 21.67
C ASN A 132 -49.94 4.21 22.67
N PRO A 133 -49.58 4.66 23.88
CA PRO A 133 -48.25 5.04 24.35
C PRO A 133 -47.29 3.86 24.60
N VAL A 134 -45.99 4.14 24.44
CA VAL A 134 -44.87 3.22 24.70
C VAL A 134 -44.52 3.28 26.19
N PRO A 135 -44.69 2.19 26.96
CA PRO A 135 -44.26 2.13 28.35
C PRO A 135 -42.73 2.04 28.46
N LEU A 136 -42.17 2.66 29.50
CA LEU A 136 -40.73 2.75 29.77
C LEU A 136 -40.35 1.93 31.02
N GLN A 137 -39.12 1.43 31.08
CA GLN A 137 -38.61 0.66 32.23
C GLN A 137 -38.38 1.54 33.47
N SER A 138 -38.07 2.81 33.26
CA SER A 138 -37.83 3.81 34.29
C SER A 138 -38.60 5.09 33.97
N GLY A 139 -38.71 5.99 34.95
CA GLY A 139 -39.17 7.35 34.68
C GLY A 139 -38.11 8.16 33.93
N ILE A 140 -38.56 9.08 33.08
CA ILE A 140 -37.72 10.09 32.42
C ILE A 140 -37.04 10.98 33.46
N VAL A 141 -35.75 11.28 33.30
CA VAL A 141 -34.97 12.06 34.29
C VAL A 141 -34.98 13.54 33.94
N TYR A 142 -34.87 13.89 32.66
CA TYR A 142 -34.83 15.28 32.20
C TYR A 142 -36.15 15.73 31.54
N ALA A 143 -36.51 17.00 31.69
CA ALA A 143 -37.76 17.52 31.15
C ALA A 143 -37.66 17.88 29.66
N ASN A 144 -38.83 17.96 29.01
CA ASN A 144 -39.06 18.63 27.72
C ASN A 144 -38.39 17.97 26.51
N HIS A 145 -38.25 16.64 26.50
CA HIS A 145 -37.83 15.94 25.28
C HIS A 145 -38.88 16.11 24.19
N THR A 146 -38.45 16.45 22.98
CA THR A 146 -39.34 16.65 21.82
C THR A 146 -39.18 15.56 20.77
N GLY A 147 -38.11 14.77 20.85
CA GLY A 147 -37.82 13.70 19.90
C GLY A 147 -37.20 12.48 20.55
N ALA A 148 -37.32 11.35 19.85
CA ALA A 148 -36.79 10.06 20.24
C ALA A 148 -36.13 9.39 19.03
N PHE A 149 -34.95 8.79 19.26
CA PHE A 149 -34.27 7.94 18.29
C PHE A 149 -34.17 6.51 18.80
N TRP A 150 -34.34 5.53 17.92
CA TRP A 150 -34.02 4.13 18.19
C TRP A 150 -33.52 3.44 16.92
N ASP A 151 -32.89 2.28 17.13
CA ASP A 151 -32.49 1.41 16.04
C ASP A 151 -33.72 0.63 15.54
N GLY A 152 -34.06 0.79 14.27
CA GLY A 152 -35.12 0.04 13.59
C GLY A 152 -34.54 -0.90 12.54
N TYR A 153 -35.20 -2.05 12.33
CA TYR A 153 -34.78 -3.05 11.34
C TYR A 153 -34.78 -2.51 9.89
N ALA A 154 -33.60 -2.40 9.29
CA ALA A 154 -33.39 -2.05 7.88
C ALA A 154 -33.07 -3.31 7.02
N PRO A 155 -34.04 -3.86 6.27
CA PRO A 155 -33.84 -5.09 5.48
C PRO A 155 -32.80 -4.96 4.35
N GLN A 156 -32.40 -3.74 4.00
CA GLN A 156 -31.42 -3.43 2.96
C GLN A 156 -29.98 -3.27 3.48
N GLY A 157 -29.74 -3.48 4.78
CA GLY A 157 -28.45 -3.19 5.41
C GLY A 157 -28.43 -1.83 6.12
N PRO A 158 -27.27 -1.39 6.65
CA PRO A 158 -27.17 -0.13 7.36
C PRO A 158 -27.36 1.02 6.37
N LEU A 159 -28.36 1.87 6.62
CA LEU A 159 -28.64 3.04 5.79
C LEU A 159 -27.61 4.15 6.07
N LEU A 160 -27.65 5.25 5.31
CA LEU A 160 -26.67 6.36 5.36
C LEU A 160 -26.44 6.96 6.76
N ASN A 161 -27.35 6.71 7.72
CA ASN A 161 -27.27 7.10 9.13
C ASN A 161 -27.58 5.93 10.09
N GLY A 162 -27.27 4.69 9.70
CA GLY A 162 -27.72 3.48 10.38
C GLY A 162 -27.15 3.21 11.78
N LEU A 163 -26.33 4.11 12.34
CA LEU A 163 -25.69 3.91 13.65
C LEU A 163 -25.77 5.20 14.48
N LEU A 164 -26.31 5.09 15.69
CA LEU A 164 -26.27 6.15 16.70
C LEU A 164 -24.84 6.31 17.24
N ALA A 165 -24.47 7.52 17.69
CA ALA A 165 -23.16 7.81 18.27
C ALA A 165 -22.82 6.98 19.53
N THR A 166 -23.83 6.37 20.17
CA THR A 166 -23.70 5.50 21.34
C THR A 166 -23.82 4.01 21.01
N GLY A 167 -24.00 3.65 19.73
CA GLY A 167 -24.06 2.25 19.30
C GLY A 167 -22.69 1.59 19.36
N ILE A 168 -22.59 0.47 20.09
CA ILE A 168 -21.37 -0.35 20.13
C ILE A 168 -21.22 -1.05 18.78
N ASP A 169 -20.13 -0.75 18.08
CA ASP A 169 -19.75 -1.38 16.80
C ASP A 169 -18.58 -2.35 16.99
N PRO A 170 -18.67 -3.62 16.57
CA PRO A 170 -17.51 -4.48 16.47
C PRO A 170 -16.84 -4.32 15.10
N VAL A 171 -15.56 -3.93 15.16
CA VAL A 171 -14.52 -3.99 14.09
C VAL A 171 -14.38 -2.77 13.16
N ALA A 172 -14.46 -1.55 13.70
CA ALA A 172 -13.83 -0.40 13.05
C ALA A 172 -12.49 -0.09 13.72
N ASN A 173 -11.41 0.05 12.93
CA ASN A 173 -10.26 0.81 13.41
C ASN A 173 -10.76 2.23 13.69
N VAL A 174 -10.72 2.64 14.95
CA VAL A 174 -11.04 4.00 15.35
C VAL A 174 -9.75 4.81 15.26
N ILE A 175 -9.75 5.85 14.42
CA ILE A 175 -8.64 6.80 14.35
C ILE A 175 -9.00 7.98 15.23
N ILE A 176 -8.13 8.30 16.19
CA ILE A 176 -8.26 9.48 17.04
C ILE A 176 -7.46 10.60 16.38
N ASP A 177 -8.08 11.75 16.13
CA ASP A 177 -7.35 13.00 15.89
C ASP A 177 -7.09 13.68 17.24
N PRO A 178 -5.86 13.61 17.78
CA PRO A 178 -5.56 14.16 19.10
C PRO A 178 -5.61 15.69 19.14
N ASN A 179 -5.56 16.38 18.00
CA ASN A 179 -5.59 17.85 17.95
C ASN A 179 -7.03 18.37 17.96
N ALA A 180 -7.94 17.68 17.26
CA ALA A 180 -9.35 18.07 17.19
C ALA A 180 -10.24 17.35 18.23
N GLY A 181 -9.73 16.30 18.89
CA GLY A 181 -10.50 15.46 19.81
C GLY A 181 -11.57 14.61 19.13
N ASN A 182 -11.52 14.51 17.79
CA ASN A 182 -12.51 13.80 16.99
C ASN A 182 -12.15 12.32 16.84
N TYR A 183 -13.18 11.48 16.81
CA TYR A 183 -13.06 10.06 16.49
C TYR A 183 -13.53 9.83 15.05
N TYR A 184 -12.68 9.21 14.23
CA TYR A 184 -12.99 8.85 12.86
C TYR A 184 -13.15 7.34 12.76
N LEU A 185 -14.28 6.93 12.18
CA LEU A 185 -14.59 5.53 11.92
C LEU A 185 -14.13 5.17 10.51
N VAL A 186 -13.30 4.15 10.41
CA VAL A 186 -12.88 3.59 9.12
C VAL A 186 -14.07 2.87 8.46
N ARG A 187 -14.73 3.53 7.51
CA ARG A 187 -15.78 2.94 6.67
C ARG A 187 -15.13 2.22 5.48
N ALA A 188 -14.75 0.96 5.62
CA ALA A 188 -14.33 0.15 4.48
C ALA A 188 -15.58 -0.43 3.78
N ALA A 189 -16.09 0.26 2.76
CA ALA A 189 -16.98 -0.39 1.80
C ALA A 189 -16.09 -1.17 0.82
N SER A 190 -16.10 -2.51 0.86
CA SER A 190 -15.57 -3.28 -0.26
C SER A 190 -16.57 -3.15 -1.42
N GLN A 191 -16.40 -2.11 -2.24
CA GLN A 191 -17.18 -1.93 -3.45
C GLN A 191 -16.22 -1.79 -4.64
N ASP A 192 -16.57 -2.46 -5.73
CA ASP A 192 -15.90 -2.23 -7.00
C ASP A 192 -16.14 -0.77 -7.44
N ASN A 193 -15.11 -0.14 -8.00
CA ASN A 193 -15.14 1.25 -8.46
C ASN A 193 -15.40 2.31 -7.36
N CYS A 194 -14.95 2.09 -6.11
CA CYS A 194 -14.88 3.19 -5.14
C CYS A 194 -13.84 4.23 -5.53
N GLN A 195 -14.14 5.52 -5.27
CA GLN A 195 -13.12 6.56 -5.32
C GLN A 195 -12.04 6.28 -4.27
N GLY A 196 -10.77 6.47 -4.65
CA GLY A 196 -9.63 6.19 -3.77
C GLY A 196 -9.63 6.98 -2.45
N SER A 197 -10.38 8.08 -2.36
CA SER A 197 -10.62 8.84 -1.13
C SER A 197 -11.37 8.04 -0.06
N ASN A 198 -12.10 6.99 -0.44
CA ASN A 198 -12.89 6.16 0.46
C ASN A 198 -12.17 4.87 0.89
N ILE A 199 -10.92 4.66 0.45
CA ILE A 199 -10.15 3.47 0.81
C ILE A 199 -9.22 3.81 1.98
N PRO A 200 -9.48 3.29 3.20
CA PRO A 200 -8.56 3.44 4.31
C PRO A 200 -7.26 2.68 4.02
N LEU A 201 -6.16 3.41 3.87
CA LEU A 201 -4.83 2.82 3.71
C LEU A 201 -4.12 2.81 5.06
N GLY A 202 -3.85 1.62 5.60
CA GLY A 202 -2.88 1.45 6.68
C GLY A 202 -1.47 1.50 6.11
N SER A 203 -0.67 2.49 6.50
CA SER A 203 0.75 2.56 6.16
C SER A 203 1.56 2.65 7.44
N LEU A 204 2.67 1.91 7.50
CA LEU A 204 3.65 2.09 8.56
C LEU A 204 4.21 3.51 8.45
N ALA A 205 4.20 4.26 9.56
CA ALA A 205 4.87 5.54 9.63
C ALA A 205 6.34 5.35 10.01
N LEU A 206 7.21 6.17 9.45
CA LEU A 206 8.62 6.28 9.83
C LEU A 206 8.78 7.54 10.69
N PHE A 207 9.31 7.38 11.90
CA PHE A 207 9.65 8.50 12.76
C PHE A 207 11.00 9.10 12.33
N ASN A 208 11.02 10.39 11.97
CA ASN A 208 12.23 11.09 11.50
C ASN A 208 12.92 11.94 12.59
N GLY A 209 12.48 11.83 13.86
CA GLY A 209 12.97 12.62 14.98
C GLY A 209 12.13 13.86 15.31
N THR A 210 11.23 14.28 14.41
CA THR A 210 10.34 15.46 14.62
C THR A 210 8.89 15.19 14.22
N SER A 211 8.65 14.43 13.15
CA SER A 211 7.34 14.00 12.66
C SER A 211 7.29 12.49 12.39
N LEU A 212 6.07 11.96 12.29
CA LEU A 212 5.79 10.65 11.72
C LEU A 212 5.45 10.83 10.24
N ASP A 213 6.33 10.38 9.36
CA ASP A 213 6.12 10.48 7.93
C ASP A 213 5.50 9.17 7.43
N ARG A 214 4.53 9.26 6.52
CA ARG A 214 3.99 8.09 5.83
C ARG A 214 5.16 7.41 5.08
N ALA A 215 5.23 6.09 5.03
CA ALA A 215 6.26 5.37 4.25
C ALA A 215 6.01 5.46 2.72
N VAL A 216 5.78 6.67 2.22
CA VAL A 216 5.72 7.04 0.82
C VAL A 216 6.42 8.38 0.67
N GLY A 217 7.05 8.59 -0.48
CA GLY A 217 7.84 9.78 -0.76
C GLY A 217 7.10 11.09 -0.47
N VAL A 218 7.89 12.15 -0.29
CA VAL A 218 7.43 13.53 -0.09
C VAL A 218 6.30 13.85 -1.07
N ASN A 219 5.13 14.27 -0.57
CA ASN A 219 3.91 14.58 -1.34
C ASN A 219 3.21 13.43 -2.08
N GLY A 220 3.44 12.17 -1.70
CA GLY A 220 2.74 11.04 -2.32
C GLY A 220 3.16 10.74 -3.75
N VAL A 221 4.15 11.45 -4.27
CA VAL A 221 4.86 11.16 -5.52
C VAL A 221 6.26 10.69 -5.13
N PRO A 222 6.76 9.53 -5.62
CA PRO A 222 8.15 9.18 -5.41
C PRO A 222 9.02 10.30 -6.00
N SER A 223 9.74 11.03 -5.15
CA SER A 223 10.80 11.91 -5.66
C SER A 223 11.76 11.05 -6.50
N VAL A 224 12.34 11.62 -7.56
CA VAL A 224 13.31 10.90 -8.41
C VAL A 224 14.41 10.26 -7.55
N GLN A 225 14.81 10.92 -6.47
CA GLN A 225 15.76 10.38 -5.49
C GLN A 225 15.27 9.09 -4.81
N ASN A 226 14.01 9.01 -4.40
CA ASN A 226 13.46 7.81 -3.77
C ASN A 226 13.34 6.65 -4.77
N TRP A 227 12.99 6.95 -6.01
CA TRP A 227 12.91 5.93 -7.04
C TRP A 227 14.29 5.39 -7.45
N VAL A 228 15.30 6.26 -7.63
CA VAL A 228 16.69 5.84 -7.87
C VAL A 228 17.24 5.02 -6.69
N ARG A 229 16.94 5.41 -5.44
CA ARG A 229 17.31 4.60 -4.26
C ARG A 229 16.66 3.21 -4.29
N GLN A 230 15.39 3.12 -4.65
CA GLN A 230 14.69 1.84 -4.76
C GLN A 230 15.29 0.96 -5.87
N LEU A 231 15.59 1.53 -7.03
CA LEU A 231 16.24 0.80 -8.13
C LEU A 231 17.66 0.36 -7.72
N ALA A 232 18.41 1.19 -7.01
CA ALA A 232 19.72 0.80 -6.45
C ALA A 232 19.60 -0.38 -5.47
N LEU A 233 18.62 -0.36 -4.56
CA LEU A 233 18.37 -1.48 -3.63
C LEU A 233 17.95 -2.76 -4.36
N GLN A 234 17.30 -2.64 -5.52
CA GLN A 234 16.96 -3.77 -6.40
C GLN A 234 18.14 -4.24 -7.28
N GLY A 235 19.31 -3.60 -7.19
CA GLY A 235 20.46 -3.92 -8.03
C GLY A 235 20.27 -3.51 -9.49
N ARG A 236 19.56 -2.41 -9.72
CA ARG A 236 19.26 -1.87 -11.05
C ARG A 236 19.90 -0.50 -11.31
N ALA A 237 20.76 -0.03 -10.41
CA ALA A 237 21.52 1.21 -10.57
C ALA A 237 22.98 0.91 -10.84
N TYR A 238 23.58 1.63 -11.77
CA TYR A 238 24.92 1.38 -12.28
C TYR A 238 25.73 2.68 -12.38
N CYS A 239 27.06 2.53 -12.34
CA CYS A 239 28.00 3.59 -12.67
C CYS A 239 28.92 3.09 -13.78
N VAL A 240 28.99 3.88 -14.86
CA VAL A 240 29.97 3.69 -15.92
C VAL A 240 31.08 4.71 -15.80
N HIS A 241 32.34 4.29 -15.95
CA HIS A 241 33.49 5.19 -15.94
C HIS A 241 34.65 4.66 -16.80
N GLY A 242 35.48 5.59 -17.29
CA GLY A 242 36.75 5.28 -17.95
C GLY A 242 37.90 4.97 -16.97
N GLY A 243 37.68 5.13 -15.67
CA GLY A 243 38.76 5.10 -14.67
C GLY A 243 39.53 6.42 -14.61
N LEU A 244 40.66 6.42 -13.89
CA LEU A 244 41.58 7.56 -13.87
C LEU A 244 42.46 7.52 -15.13
N GLN A 245 42.40 8.58 -15.93
CA GLN A 245 43.11 8.71 -17.19
C GLN A 245 44.09 9.90 -17.15
N SER A 246 45.05 9.92 -18.06
CA SER A 246 45.99 11.04 -18.22
C SER A 246 45.61 11.90 -19.42
N SER A 247 45.55 13.21 -19.25
CA SER A 247 45.41 14.15 -20.36
C SER A 247 46.78 14.56 -20.92
N ALA A 248 46.87 14.69 -22.23
CA ALA A 248 48.04 15.23 -22.91
C ALA A 248 48.05 16.77 -22.81
N ALA A 249 49.19 17.39 -23.10
CA ALA A 249 49.28 18.84 -23.21
C ALA A 249 48.44 19.37 -24.39
N GLY A 250 47.93 20.59 -24.26
CA GLY A 250 47.11 21.26 -25.28
C GLY A 250 45.61 20.92 -25.21
N THR A 251 44.87 21.36 -26.22
CA THR A 251 43.41 21.15 -26.32
C THR A 251 43.09 19.73 -26.75
N ASN A 252 42.54 18.92 -25.85
CA ASN A 252 42.19 17.53 -26.10
C ASN A 252 40.76 17.22 -25.67
N ASN A 253 40.00 16.44 -26.45
CA ASN A 253 38.65 16.01 -26.06
C ASN A 253 38.58 14.50 -25.83
N TYR A 254 38.12 14.13 -24.64
CA TYR A 254 38.00 12.75 -24.20
C TYR A 254 36.52 12.38 -24.03
N PRO A 255 35.98 11.47 -24.85
CA PRO A 255 34.59 11.07 -24.77
C PRO A 255 34.39 9.87 -23.83
N LEU A 256 33.27 9.88 -23.10
CA LEU A 256 32.64 8.70 -22.51
C LEU A 256 31.23 8.57 -23.10
N SER A 257 30.96 7.44 -23.75
CA SER A 257 29.67 7.11 -24.33
C SER A 257 28.91 6.11 -23.47
N LEU A 258 27.62 6.38 -23.26
CA LEU A 258 26.64 5.44 -22.78
C LEU A 258 25.57 5.31 -23.86
N PHE A 259 25.47 4.12 -24.47
CA PHE A 259 24.51 3.88 -25.54
C PHE A 259 23.50 2.79 -25.14
N ASN A 260 22.21 3.08 -25.33
CA ASN A 260 21.12 2.12 -25.17
C ASN A 260 20.78 1.54 -26.55
N PRO A 261 21.26 0.33 -26.91
CA PRO A 261 20.86 -0.30 -28.16
C PRO A 261 19.37 -0.64 -28.12
N ALA A 262 18.70 -0.61 -29.28
CA ALA A 262 17.27 -0.94 -29.36
C ALA A 262 16.95 -2.34 -28.80
N ALA A 263 17.92 -3.26 -28.88
CA ALA A 263 17.81 -4.63 -28.39
C ALA A 263 18.06 -4.81 -26.88
N SER A 264 18.37 -3.75 -26.12
CA SER A 264 18.62 -3.87 -24.67
C SER A 264 17.40 -4.37 -23.89
N GLY A 265 16.20 -4.06 -24.39
CA GLY A 265 14.94 -4.31 -23.66
C GLY A 265 14.82 -3.52 -22.35
N LYS A 266 15.64 -2.48 -22.14
CA LYS A 266 15.67 -1.66 -20.92
C LYS A 266 15.45 -0.20 -21.21
N ASN A 267 14.71 0.47 -20.33
CA ASN A 267 14.71 1.91 -20.25
C ASN A 267 15.90 2.36 -19.40
N ILE A 268 16.59 3.42 -19.83
CA ILE A 268 17.73 3.98 -19.10
C ILE A 268 17.36 5.35 -18.56
N LEU A 269 17.52 5.52 -17.26
CA LEU A 269 17.39 6.80 -16.59
C LEU A 269 18.74 7.25 -16.06
N ILE A 270 19.29 8.31 -16.63
CA ILE A 270 20.57 8.90 -16.25
C ILE A 270 20.31 10.00 -15.23
N TYR A 271 20.97 9.92 -14.08
CA TYR A 271 20.72 10.80 -12.93
C TYR A 271 21.99 11.46 -12.38
N SER A 272 23.17 11.19 -12.96
CA SER A 272 24.39 11.96 -12.68
C SER A 272 25.36 11.87 -13.86
N LEU A 273 25.95 13.01 -14.19
CA LEU A 273 26.97 13.22 -15.21
C LEU A 273 28.12 13.99 -14.57
N ARG A 274 29.13 13.25 -14.11
CA ARG A 274 30.25 13.83 -13.36
C ARG A 274 31.54 13.78 -14.15
N LEU A 275 32.22 14.92 -14.20
CA LEU A 275 33.56 15.06 -14.75
C LEU A 275 34.49 15.60 -13.68
N VAL A 276 35.74 15.14 -13.66
CA VAL A 276 36.79 15.68 -12.80
C VAL A 276 38.05 15.73 -13.64
N ALA A 277 38.79 16.83 -13.53
CA ALA A 277 40.17 16.87 -13.96
C ALA A 277 41.03 17.60 -12.93
N SER A 278 42.25 17.11 -12.77
CA SER A 278 43.35 17.78 -12.09
C SER A 278 44.33 18.18 -13.18
N THR A 279 44.18 19.40 -13.71
CA THR A 279 45.16 19.96 -14.64
C THR A 279 45.85 21.17 -14.00
N ALA A 280 47.02 21.55 -14.52
CA ALA A 280 47.84 22.61 -13.95
C ALA A 280 47.29 24.04 -14.16
N SER A 281 46.23 24.24 -14.95
CA SER A 281 45.72 25.57 -15.31
C SER A 281 44.35 25.88 -14.71
N ALA A 282 44.12 27.16 -14.41
CA ALA A 282 42.78 27.68 -14.17
C ALA A 282 41.92 27.62 -15.46
N SER A 283 40.62 27.37 -15.30
CA SER A 283 39.56 27.14 -16.29
C SER A 283 39.91 26.07 -17.33
N SER A 284 40.46 24.96 -16.87
CA SER A 284 41.13 24.01 -17.74
C SER A 284 40.25 22.93 -18.33
N ILE A 285 38.95 22.88 -17.99
CA ILE A 285 38.03 21.91 -18.55
C ILE A 285 36.72 22.52 -19.07
N THR A 286 36.25 21.98 -20.19
CA THR A 286 34.95 22.27 -20.77
C THR A 286 34.19 20.96 -20.95
N ALA A 287 32.94 20.92 -20.49
CA ALA A 287 32.07 19.76 -20.66
C ALA A 287 31.11 19.98 -21.84
N ARG A 288 31.03 19.01 -22.74
CA ARG A 288 30.08 19.02 -23.87
C ARG A 288 29.27 17.74 -23.88
N LEU A 289 27.96 17.86 -24.09
CA LEU A 289 27.06 16.71 -24.17
C LEU A 289 26.47 16.59 -25.57
N LYS A 290 26.46 15.37 -26.08
CA LYS A 290 25.86 15.02 -27.37
C LYS A 290 24.89 13.86 -27.19
N MET A 291 23.68 14.00 -27.75
CA MET A 291 22.78 12.86 -27.95
C MET A 291 23.20 12.12 -29.22
N THR A 292 23.19 10.79 -29.20
CA THR A 292 23.55 9.95 -30.35
C THR A 292 22.42 8.97 -30.68
N THR A 293 22.28 8.64 -31.96
CA THR A 293 21.32 7.62 -32.46
C THR A 293 22.04 6.38 -33.00
N SER A 294 23.37 6.40 -33.03
CA SER A 294 24.24 5.26 -33.33
C SER A 294 25.29 5.11 -32.23
N ASP A 295 25.70 3.86 -31.98
CA ASP A 295 26.77 3.58 -31.02
C ASP A 295 28.10 4.12 -31.59
N PRO A 296 28.76 5.09 -30.95
CA PRO A 296 30.00 5.66 -31.47
C PRO A 296 31.21 4.73 -31.37
N VAL A 297 31.09 3.56 -30.69
CA VAL A 297 32.12 2.50 -30.54
C VAL A 297 33.55 3.05 -30.47
N TYR A 298 33.89 3.69 -29.34
CA TYR A 298 35.25 4.13 -29.10
C TYR A 298 36.21 2.95 -28.84
N SER A 299 37.52 3.21 -28.91
CA SER A 299 38.58 2.19 -28.90
C SER A 299 38.66 1.36 -27.61
N SER A 300 38.08 1.84 -26.51
CA SER A 300 38.14 1.18 -25.20
C SER A 300 36.74 0.95 -24.62
N SER A 301 36.52 -0.20 -23.99
CA SER A 301 35.31 -0.49 -23.22
C SER A 301 35.37 0.15 -21.85
N ALA A 302 34.32 0.88 -21.46
CA ALA A 302 34.22 1.48 -20.14
C ALA A 302 33.91 0.44 -19.07
N THR A 303 34.32 0.69 -17.83
CA THR A 303 33.95 -0.17 -16.70
C THR A 303 32.54 0.18 -16.26
N VAL A 304 31.66 -0.82 -16.20
CA VAL A 304 30.29 -0.69 -15.70
C VAL A 304 30.14 -1.51 -14.42
N SER A 305 29.77 -0.85 -13.33
CA SER A 305 29.63 -1.47 -12.02
C SER A 305 28.23 -1.28 -11.46
N ASN A 306 27.64 -2.35 -10.92
CA ASN A 306 26.38 -2.27 -10.19
C ASN A 306 26.64 -1.55 -8.87
N GLN A 307 25.78 -0.58 -8.52
CA GLN A 307 25.87 0.16 -7.26
C GLN A 307 25.46 -0.69 -6.05
N LYS A 308 24.82 -1.84 -6.27
CA LYS A 308 24.59 -2.88 -5.25
C LYS A 308 25.63 -3.97 -5.39
N ALA A 309 26.40 -4.21 -4.32
CA ALA A 309 27.32 -5.35 -4.27
C ALA A 309 26.58 -6.66 -4.54
N GLY A 310 27.11 -7.49 -5.46
CA GLY A 310 26.49 -8.74 -5.90
C GLY A 310 25.27 -8.57 -6.82
N GLY A 311 24.97 -7.34 -7.29
CA GLY A 311 23.91 -7.10 -8.26
C GLY A 311 24.22 -7.68 -9.64
N ALA A 312 23.18 -7.86 -10.47
CA ALA A 312 23.32 -8.33 -11.84
C ALA A 312 24.15 -7.36 -12.70
N ALA A 313 24.73 -7.85 -13.80
CA ALA A 313 25.38 -7.00 -14.78
C ALA A 313 24.36 -6.12 -15.52
N SER A 314 24.79 -4.93 -15.93
CA SER A 314 23.99 -4.02 -16.76
C SER A 314 23.73 -4.64 -18.13
N ALA A 315 22.50 -4.48 -18.64
CA ALA A 315 22.11 -4.94 -19.97
C ALA A 315 22.85 -4.21 -21.10
N ILE A 316 23.40 -3.02 -20.83
CA ILE A 316 24.09 -2.17 -21.81
C ILE A 316 25.60 -2.06 -21.55
N ALA A 317 26.17 -2.93 -20.71
CA ALA A 317 27.58 -2.84 -20.29
C ALA A 317 28.56 -2.85 -21.48
N THR A 318 28.26 -3.60 -22.54
CA THR A 318 29.08 -3.69 -23.76
C THR A 318 28.95 -2.49 -24.69
N ASN A 319 27.95 -1.63 -24.49
CA ASN A 319 27.68 -0.44 -25.30
C ASN A 319 28.11 0.85 -24.58
N CYS A 320 28.98 0.69 -23.59
CA CYS A 320 29.63 1.77 -22.89
C CYS A 320 31.10 1.82 -23.33
N THR A 321 31.48 2.87 -24.04
CA THR A 321 32.83 2.99 -24.62
C THR A 321 33.44 4.35 -24.35
N TYR A 322 34.76 4.43 -24.31
CA TYR A 322 35.52 5.67 -24.16
C TYR A 322 36.80 5.59 -24.98
N THR A 323 37.51 6.71 -25.10
CA THR A 323 38.90 6.68 -25.57
C THR A 323 39.77 7.61 -24.74
N SER A 324 41.01 7.19 -24.51
CA SER A 324 42.05 8.00 -23.87
C SER A 324 42.80 8.89 -24.86
N SER A 325 42.56 8.74 -26.17
CA SER A 325 43.07 9.65 -27.20
C SER A 325 42.11 10.80 -27.46
N SER A 326 42.66 11.96 -27.84
CA SER A 326 41.85 13.11 -28.23
C SER A 326 41.01 12.78 -29.47
N THR A 327 39.73 13.13 -29.42
CA THR A 327 38.79 13.00 -30.55
C THR A 327 38.25 14.36 -30.93
N THR A 328 37.91 14.56 -32.21
CA THR A 328 37.21 15.78 -32.61
C THR A 328 35.71 15.60 -32.37
N PRO A 329 35.07 16.37 -31.47
CA PRO A 329 33.64 16.28 -31.26
C PRO A 329 32.89 16.67 -32.54
N THR A 330 32.01 15.81 -33.03
CA THR A 330 31.17 16.10 -34.19
C THR A 330 29.87 16.76 -33.75
N ALA A 331 29.50 17.88 -34.37
CA ALA A 331 28.23 18.55 -34.11
C ALA A 331 27.02 17.63 -34.43
N PRO A 332 25.83 17.89 -33.84
CA PRO A 332 25.53 18.89 -32.82
C PRO A 332 25.94 18.43 -31.41
N TYR A 333 26.42 19.36 -30.59
CA TYR A 333 26.63 19.16 -29.15
C TYR A 333 26.21 20.42 -28.41
N VAL A 334 25.78 20.26 -27.15
CA VAL A 334 25.50 21.38 -26.25
C VAL A 334 26.74 21.58 -25.38
N LEU A 335 27.29 22.79 -25.38
CA LEU A 335 28.31 23.19 -24.40
C LEU A 335 27.59 23.44 -23.07
N LEU A 336 27.97 22.70 -22.03
CA LEU A 336 27.24 22.70 -20.78
C LEU A 336 27.92 23.55 -19.70
N ASP A 337 29.25 23.47 -19.57
CA ASP A 337 29.95 24.17 -18.48
C ASP A 337 31.47 24.33 -18.73
N ILE A 338 32.08 25.31 -18.06
CA ILE A 338 33.53 25.56 -17.98
C ILE A 338 33.89 25.73 -16.50
N ALA A 339 34.76 24.86 -15.96
CA ALA A 339 35.07 24.90 -14.54
C ALA A 339 36.53 24.56 -14.19
N ASN A 340 36.82 24.66 -12.89
CA ASN A 340 38.11 24.43 -12.26
C ASN A 340 38.04 23.35 -11.17
N GLY A 341 37.39 22.23 -11.48
CA GLY A 341 37.23 21.15 -10.52
C GLY A 341 36.18 20.13 -10.95
N PRO A 342 35.68 19.32 -10.00
CA PRO A 342 34.57 18.42 -10.24
C PRO A 342 33.33 19.17 -10.75
N ILE A 343 32.78 18.73 -11.88
CA ILE A 343 31.53 19.23 -12.46
C ILE A 343 30.49 18.13 -12.33
N GLU A 344 29.30 18.47 -11.82
CA GLU A 344 28.08 17.67 -11.94
C GLU A 344 27.12 18.42 -12.86
N LEU A 345 26.81 17.85 -14.02
CA LEU A 345 26.04 18.56 -15.04
C LEU A 345 24.53 18.47 -14.80
N LEU A 346 24.06 17.44 -14.10
CA LEU A 346 22.64 17.30 -13.76
C LEU A 346 22.40 17.87 -12.36
N GLN A 347 21.57 18.89 -12.27
CA GLN A 347 21.13 19.44 -10.99
C GLN A 347 20.13 18.50 -10.31
N ASN A 348 19.78 18.80 -9.05
CA ASN A 348 18.76 18.04 -8.33
C ASN A 348 17.48 17.92 -9.17
N GLU A 349 16.95 16.70 -9.24
CA GLU A 349 15.72 16.34 -9.97
C GLU A 349 15.81 16.41 -11.50
N GLN A 350 16.98 16.74 -12.07
CA GLN A 350 17.21 16.63 -13.50
C GLN A 350 17.61 15.20 -13.88
N ILE A 351 17.08 14.73 -15.01
CA ILE A 351 17.33 13.40 -15.56
C ILE A 351 17.48 13.47 -17.08
N ILE A 352 18.15 12.48 -17.64
CA ILE A 352 18.08 12.18 -19.08
C ILE A 352 17.49 10.78 -19.24
N TYR A 353 16.53 10.65 -20.14
CA TYR A 353 15.80 9.41 -20.37
C TYR A 353 16.11 8.85 -21.75
N LEU A 354 16.53 7.58 -21.81
CA LEU A 354 16.71 6.83 -23.06
C LEU A 354 15.70 5.68 -23.08
N PRO A 355 14.66 5.74 -23.93
CA PRO A 355 13.60 4.72 -23.95
C PRO A 355 14.10 3.38 -24.50
N ALA A 356 13.50 2.29 -24.02
CA ALA A 356 13.68 0.96 -24.59
C ALA A 356 13.18 0.89 -26.05
N GLY A 357 13.71 -0.06 -26.82
CA GLY A 357 13.27 -0.30 -28.20
C GLY A 357 13.75 0.73 -29.23
N SER A 358 14.48 1.77 -28.81
CA SER A 358 15.08 2.77 -29.69
C SER A 358 16.59 2.83 -29.46
N ALA A 359 17.35 2.98 -30.54
CA ALA A 359 18.81 3.11 -30.50
C ALA A 359 19.18 4.57 -30.17
N ASN A 360 19.42 4.85 -28.89
CA ASN A 360 19.74 6.20 -28.40
C ASN A 360 20.86 6.15 -27.37
N GLY A 361 21.70 7.16 -27.33
CA GLY A 361 22.75 7.28 -26.33
C GLY A 361 23.11 8.72 -26.04
N ILE A 362 24.06 8.85 -25.11
CA ILE A 362 24.74 10.10 -24.84
C ILE A 362 26.25 9.91 -24.95
N THR A 363 26.92 10.95 -25.40
CA THR A 363 28.37 11.06 -25.30
C THR A 363 28.72 12.32 -24.54
N LEU A 364 29.43 12.14 -23.44
CA LEU A 364 29.97 13.21 -22.62
C LEU A 364 31.43 13.43 -22.99
N PHE A 365 31.74 14.61 -23.51
CA PHE A 365 33.10 15.01 -23.85
C PHE A 365 33.67 15.89 -22.75
N LEU A 366 34.85 15.52 -22.26
CA LEU A 366 35.72 16.38 -21.47
C LEU A 366 36.77 16.99 -22.40
N GLU A 367 36.67 18.29 -22.64
CA GLU A 367 37.78 19.04 -23.21
C GLU A 367 38.73 19.45 -22.09
N THR A 368 40.03 19.28 -22.30
CA THR A 368 41.10 19.75 -21.42
C THR A 368 42.02 20.66 -22.20
N TYR A 369 42.62 21.67 -21.54
CA TYR A 369 43.57 22.60 -22.17
C TYR A 369 45.03 22.40 -21.72
N ALA A 370 45.28 21.46 -20.79
CA ALA A 370 46.60 21.18 -20.23
C ALA A 370 46.76 19.72 -19.83
N ALA A 371 48.01 19.29 -19.68
CA ALA A 371 48.33 17.95 -19.17
C ALA A 371 47.89 17.79 -17.71
N GLY A 372 47.52 16.58 -17.33
CA GLY A 372 46.97 16.29 -16.02
C GLY A 372 46.33 14.91 -15.94
N SER A 373 45.46 14.71 -14.96
CA SER A 373 44.64 13.51 -14.83
C SER A 373 43.17 13.86 -14.86
N TYR A 374 42.34 12.96 -15.40
CA TYR A 374 40.90 13.16 -15.45
C TYR A 374 40.12 11.87 -15.22
N ALA A 375 38.84 12.04 -14.88
CA ALA A 375 37.87 10.96 -14.81
C ALA A 375 36.51 11.48 -15.29
N ILE A 376 35.79 10.64 -16.03
CA ILE A 376 34.42 10.88 -16.46
C ILE A 376 33.59 9.71 -15.96
N SER A 377 32.43 10.00 -15.37
CA SER A 377 31.49 8.98 -14.88
C SER A 377 30.05 9.37 -15.16
N ILE A 378 29.24 8.38 -15.50
CA ILE A 378 27.79 8.52 -15.70
C ILE A 378 27.11 7.52 -14.76
N LYS A 379 26.14 7.97 -13.97
CA LYS A 379 25.30 7.08 -13.16
C LYS A 379 23.90 7.01 -13.74
N TYR A 380 23.39 5.79 -13.81
CA TYR A 380 22.10 5.50 -14.43
C TYR A 380 21.39 4.34 -13.75
N ALA A 381 20.10 4.17 -14.05
CA ALA A 381 19.30 3.03 -13.65
C ALA A 381 18.63 2.37 -14.86
N GLU A 382 18.46 1.05 -14.79
CA GLU A 382 17.78 0.24 -15.81
C GLU A 382 16.46 -0.29 -15.25
N PHE A 383 15.36 -0.24 -16.02
CA PHE A 383 14.08 -0.78 -15.57
C PHE A 383 13.23 -1.35 -16.70
#